data_AF-A0A7C9W713-F1
#
_entry.id   AF-A0A7C9W713-F1
#
_cell.length_a   1.000
_cell.length_b   1.000
_cell.length_c   1.000
_cell.angle_alpha   90.00
_cell.angle_beta   90.00
_cell.angle_gamma   90.00
#
_symmetry.space_group_name_H-M   'P 1'
#
loop_
_entity.id
_entity.type
_entity.pdbx_description
1 polymer ?
#
loop_
_entity_poly.entity_id
_entity_poly.type
_entity_poly.pdbx_seq_one_letter_code
_entity_poly.pdbx_strand_id
1 'polypeptide(L)'
;MFAVLAVEANRVVAVEQLLERVWTEDLPHRGRQVLRNYLSRLRLLLSPEGIGIERRPNGYVLLADPDVVDLHRFRRLVIRARRADDVQALSLFDQAMVLWQGEPFTGLDTPWLAAVRTGLERERIAAQLDRVDVALRCGQHTEILPELFALAELEDVNERVAAQFMLALHRAGRTTDALAHYRQLHARYAPARTGGCPEPLSAPDQNMTPHPWSDQT
;
A
#
# COMPACT_ATOMS: atom_id res chain seq x y z
N MET A 1 -13.77 -15.32 -13.71
CA MET A 1 -14.75 -16.02 -12.83
C MET A 1 -14.10 -16.61 -11.59
N PHE A 2 -13.17 -17.58 -11.73
CA PHE A 2 -12.52 -18.20 -10.56
C PHE A 2 -11.85 -17.16 -9.65
N ALA A 3 -11.09 -16.21 -10.21
CA ALA A 3 -10.49 -15.11 -9.43
C ALA A 3 -11.52 -14.36 -8.55
N VAL A 4 -12.70 -14.02 -9.08
CA VAL A 4 -13.76 -13.33 -8.32
C VAL A 4 -14.24 -14.20 -7.16
N LEU A 5 -14.48 -15.49 -7.42
CA LEU A 5 -14.94 -16.44 -6.40
C LEU A 5 -13.87 -16.74 -5.34
N ALA A 6 -12.58 -16.75 -5.71
CA ALA A 6 -11.48 -16.94 -4.78
C ALA A 6 -11.27 -15.72 -3.88
N VAL A 7 -11.37 -14.50 -4.43
CA VAL A 7 -11.35 -13.25 -3.63
C VAL A 7 -12.48 -13.23 -2.62
N GLU A 8 -13.67 -13.69 -3.02
CA GLU A 8 -14.87 -13.75 -2.19
C GLU A 8 -15.10 -15.16 -1.60
N ALA A 9 -14.03 -15.93 -1.37
CA ALA A 9 -14.17 -17.31 -0.88
C ALA A 9 -15.01 -17.34 0.41
N ASN A 10 -15.84 -18.38 0.51
CA ASN A 10 -16.82 -18.59 1.58
C ASN A 10 -17.91 -17.50 1.70
N ARG A 11 -18.03 -16.61 0.71
CA ARG A 11 -19.14 -15.63 0.60
C ARG A 11 -19.96 -15.88 -0.66
N VAL A 12 -21.26 -15.63 -0.58
CA VAL A 12 -22.15 -15.72 -1.74
C VAL A 12 -21.92 -14.51 -2.63
N VAL A 13 -21.57 -14.77 -3.90
CA VAL A 13 -21.49 -13.74 -4.95
C VAL A 13 -22.70 -13.88 -5.86
N ALA A 14 -23.43 -12.78 -6.06
CA ALA A 14 -24.63 -12.80 -6.88
C ALA A 14 -24.30 -13.11 -8.35
N VAL A 15 -25.23 -13.72 -9.08
CA VAL A 15 -25.02 -14.06 -10.50
C VAL A 15 -24.72 -12.81 -11.32
N GLU A 16 -25.48 -11.75 -11.09
CA GLU A 16 -25.36 -10.46 -11.77
C GLU A 16 -23.98 -9.83 -11.49
N GLN A 17 -23.51 -9.89 -10.24
CA GLN A 17 -22.16 -9.42 -9.87
C GLN A 17 -21.06 -10.26 -10.51
N LEU A 18 -21.23 -11.59 -10.59
CA LEU A 18 -20.26 -12.45 -11.29
C LEU A 18 -20.20 -12.12 -12.78
N LEU A 19 -21.34 -11.80 -13.38
CA LEU A 19 -21.39 -11.40 -14.78
C LEU A 19 -20.70 -10.05 -15.00
N GLU A 20 -21.06 -9.03 -14.22
CA GLU A 20 -20.48 -7.68 -14.28
C GLU A 20 -18.97 -7.65 -14.03
N ARG A 21 -18.49 -8.35 -12.99
CA ARG A 21 -17.06 -8.34 -12.62
C ARG A 21 -16.15 -9.08 -13.62
N VAL A 22 -16.72 -9.97 -14.41
CA VAL A 22 -15.99 -10.80 -15.38
C VAL A 22 -16.16 -10.28 -16.80
N TRP A 23 -17.34 -9.78 -17.15
CA TRP A 23 -17.70 -9.27 -18.46
C TRP A 23 -18.22 -7.84 -18.29
N THR A 24 -17.31 -6.86 -18.39
CA THR A 24 -17.61 -5.43 -18.19
C THR A 24 -18.56 -4.89 -19.28
N GLU A 25 -18.14 -4.95 -20.55
CA GLU A 25 -18.87 -4.32 -21.67
C GLU A 25 -19.45 -5.37 -22.65
N ASP A 26 -18.83 -6.54 -22.76
CA ASP A 26 -19.24 -7.61 -23.68
C ASP A 26 -19.95 -8.76 -22.95
N LEU A 27 -21.12 -8.47 -22.37
CA LEU A 27 -21.94 -9.53 -21.79
C LEU A 27 -22.46 -10.43 -22.93
N PRO A 28 -22.18 -11.75 -22.92
CA PRO A 28 -22.71 -12.64 -23.95
C PRO A 28 -24.24 -12.59 -23.94
N HIS A 29 -24.88 -12.64 -25.11
CA HIS A 29 -26.36 -12.70 -25.21
C HIS A 29 -26.97 -13.86 -24.40
N ARG A 30 -26.17 -14.87 -24.00
CA ARG A 30 -26.53 -15.93 -23.04
C ARG A 30 -25.59 -16.00 -21.83
N GLY A 31 -25.25 -14.87 -21.22
CA GLY A 31 -24.28 -14.77 -20.10
C GLY A 31 -24.54 -15.77 -18.97
N ARG A 32 -25.81 -15.95 -18.55
CA ARG A 32 -26.18 -16.96 -17.53
C ARG A 32 -25.91 -18.41 -17.96
N GLN A 33 -26.01 -18.74 -19.25
CA GLN A 33 -25.69 -20.07 -19.75
C GLN A 33 -24.18 -20.29 -19.82
N VAL A 34 -23.44 -19.30 -20.32
CA VAL A 34 -21.98 -19.31 -20.35
C VAL A 34 -21.42 -19.46 -18.93
N LEU A 35 -21.96 -18.70 -17.97
CA LEU A 35 -21.57 -18.78 -16.57
C LEU A 35 -21.77 -20.18 -15.99
N ARG A 36 -22.93 -20.81 -16.23
CA ARG A 36 -23.18 -22.19 -15.77
C ARG A 36 -22.16 -23.18 -16.33
N ASN A 37 -21.82 -23.06 -17.62
CA ASN A 37 -20.82 -23.92 -18.25
C ASN A 37 -19.43 -23.77 -17.63
N TYR A 38 -19.00 -22.53 -17.39
CA TYR A 38 -17.73 -22.25 -16.69
C TYR A 38 -17.72 -22.81 -15.26
N LEU A 39 -18.79 -22.61 -14.50
CA LEU A 39 -18.88 -23.13 -13.13
C LEU A 39 -18.88 -24.66 -13.08
N SER A 40 -19.55 -25.33 -14.03
CA SER A 40 -19.49 -26.79 -14.14
C SER A 40 -18.07 -27.30 -14.42
N ARG A 41 -17.30 -26.63 -15.29
CA ARG A 41 -15.90 -26.96 -15.54
C ARG A 41 -15.02 -26.70 -14.32
N LEU A 42 -15.20 -25.56 -13.66
CA LEU A 42 -14.45 -25.23 -12.44
C LEU A 42 -14.72 -26.24 -11.32
N ARG A 43 -15.97 -26.67 -11.13
CA ARG A 43 -16.29 -27.74 -10.15
C ARG A 43 -15.49 -29.00 -10.40
N LEU A 44 -15.43 -29.46 -11.65
CA LEU A 44 -14.69 -30.68 -12.00
C LEU A 44 -13.20 -30.55 -11.70
N LEU A 45 -12.61 -29.39 -11.95
CA LEU A 45 -11.18 -29.14 -11.70
C LEU A 45 -10.84 -28.96 -10.22
N LEU A 46 -11.77 -28.39 -9.43
CA LEU A 46 -11.52 -27.99 -8.05
C LEU A 46 -11.93 -29.05 -7.01
N SER A 47 -12.86 -29.95 -7.36
CA SER A 47 -13.32 -31.01 -6.45
C SER A 47 -12.19 -31.90 -5.92
N PRO A 48 -11.17 -32.29 -6.72
CA PRO A 48 -10.03 -33.08 -6.22
C PRO A 48 -9.21 -32.35 -5.14
N GLU A 49 -9.17 -31.02 -5.19
CA GLU A 49 -8.47 -30.17 -4.22
C GLU A 49 -9.31 -29.88 -2.97
N GLY A 50 -10.49 -30.51 -2.83
CA GLY A 50 -11.42 -30.25 -1.74
C GLY A 50 -12.13 -28.89 -1.82
N ILE A 51 -12.02 -28.19 -2.96
CA ILE A 51 -12.65 -26.89 -3.18
C ILE A 51 -14.00 -27.09 -3.87
N GLY A 52 -15.08 -26.72 -3.17
CA GLY A 52 -16.44 -26.82 -3.67
C GLY A 52 -16.93 -25.52 -4.30
N ILE A 53 -17.78 -25.61 -5.32
CA ILE A 53 -18.58 -24.45 -5.77
C ILE A 53 -20.05 -24.80 -5.66
N GLU A 54 -20.74 -24.18 -4.73
CA GLU A 54 -22.16 -24.43 -4.49
C GLU A 54 -23.03 -23.32 -5.06
N ARG A 55 -24.23 -23.70 -5.49
CA ARG A 55 -25.27 -22.74 -5.80
C ARG A 55 -26.04 -22.41 -4.52
N ARG A 56 -26.18 -21.14 -4.21
CA ARG A 56 -26.99 -20.62 -3.10
C ARG A 56 -28.13 -19.76 -3.66
N PRO A 57 -29.14 -19.39 -2.86
CA PRO A 57 -30.12 -18.41 -3.30
C PRO A 57 -29.41 -17.18 -3.86
N ASN A 58 -29.81 -16.76 -5.07
CA ASN A 58 -29.29 -15.58 -5.79
C ASN A 58 -27.81 -15.60 -6.23
N GLY A 59 -27.07 -16.71 -6.07
CA GLY A 59 -25.64 -16.68 -6.38
C GLY A 59 -24.89 -18.00 -6.27
N TYR A 60 -23.58 -17.86 -6.22
CA TYR A 60 -22.65 -18.96 -6.03
C TYR A 60 -21.67 -18.65 -4.92
N VAL A 61 -21.21 -19.68 -4.23
CA VAL A 61 -20.17 -19.60 -3.22
C VAL A 61 -19.09 -20.61 -3.56
N LEU A 62 -17.83 -20.18 -3.44
CA LEU A 62 -16.69 -21.07 -3.44
C LEU A 62 -16.39 -21.44 -1.99
N LEU A 63 -16.55 -22.72 -1.67
CA LEU A 63 -16.25 -23.29 -0.37
C LEU A 63 -14.82 -23.82 -0.42
N ALA A 64 -13.94 -23.22 0.35
CA ALA A 64 -12.56 -23.64 0.49
C ALA A 64 -12.10 -23.36 1.92
N ASP A 65 -11.15 -24.16 2.40
CA ASP A 65 -10.38 -23.76 3.57
C ASP A 65 -9.70 -22.41 3.27
N PRO A 66 -9.87 -21.38 4.13
CA PRO A 66 -9.21 -20.09 3.96
C PRO A 66 -7.70 -20.18 3.78
N ASP A 67 -7.03 -21.23 4.26
CA ASP A 67 -5.58 -21.39 4.11
C ASP A 67 -5.15 -21.91 2.73
N VAL A 68 -6.08 -22.43 1.92
CA VAL A 68 -5.80 -22.91 0.55
C VAL A 68 -5.72 -21.74 -0.44
N VAL A 69 -6.34 -20.61 -0.13
CA VAL A 69 -6.24 -19.39 -0.93
C VAL A 69 -5.23 -18.45 -0.26
N ASP A 70 -4.12 -18.20 -0.96
CA ASP A 70 -3.03 -17.31 -0.53
C ASP A 70 -3.49 -15.98 0.06
N LEU A 71 -4.46 -15.31 -0.57
CA LEU A 71 -5.04 -14.06 -0.09
C LEU A 71 -5.66 -14.19 1.31
N HIS A 72 -6.46 -15.23 1.54
CA HIS A 72 -7.13 -15.43 2.83
C HIS A 72 -6.14 -15.91 3.89
N ARG A 73 -5.19 -16.76 3.49
CA ARG A 73 -4.07 -17.15 4.34
C ARG A 73 -3.23 -15.96 4.79
N PHE A 74 -2.89 -15.05 3.87
CA PHE A 74 -2.16 -13.81 4.15
C PHE A 74 -2.90 -12.98 5.21
N ARG A 75 -4.18 -12.69 5.00
CA ARG A 75 -4.99 -11.91 5.94
C ARG A 75 -5.06 -12.57 7.33
N ARG A 76 -5.20 -13.90 7.38
CA ARG A 76 -5.20 -14.64 8.66
C ARG A 76 -3.85 -14.55 9.36
N LEU A 77 -2.74 -14.70 8.64
CA LEU A 77 -1.40 -14.57 9.20
C LEU A 77 -1.17 -13.17 9.77
N VAL A 78 -1.55 -12.12 9.05
CA VAL A 78 -1.47 -10.72 9.52
C VAL A 78 -2.31 -10.50 10.78
N ILE A 79 -3.55 -11.00 10.82
CA ILE A 79 -4.42 -10.89 12.00
C ILE A 79 -3.80 -11.60 13.21
N ARG A 80 -3.21 -12.78 13.01
CA ARG A 80 -2.53 -13.52 14.07
C ARG A 80 -1.26 -12.80 14.53
N ALA A 81 -0.46 -12.28 13.61
CA ALA A 81 0.77 -11.57 13.90
C ALA A 81 0.52 -10.36 14.79
N ARG A 82 -0.52 -9.58 14.50
CA ARG A 82 -0.91 -8.40 15.30
C ARG A 82 -1.32 -8.70 16.74
N ARG A 83 -1.60 -9.96 17.08
CA ARG A 83 -2.01 -10.41 18.42
C ARG A 83 -0.95 -11.23 19.13
N ALA A 84 0.15 -11.54 18.45
CA ALA A 84 1.24 -12.35 18.98
C ALA A 84 2.25 -11.47 19.72
N ASP A 85 3.15 -12.11 20.49
CA ASP A 85 4.36 -11.46 20.96
C ASP A 85 5.30 -11.11 19.80
N ASP A 86 6.27 -10.23 20.02
CA ASP A 86 7.10 -9.68 18.95
C ASP A 86 7.87 -10.75 18.15
N VAL A 87 8.37 -11.82 18.79
CA VAL A 87 9.13 -12.87 18.10
C VAL A 87 8.20 -13.70 17.22
N GLN A 88 7.05 -14.10 17.75
CA GLN A 88 6.07 -14.86 16.99
C GLN A 88 5.41 -13.99 15.89
N ALA A 89 5.16 -12.71 16.17
CA ALA A 89 4.59 -11.76 15.23
C ALA A 89 5.49 -11.61 14.00
N LEU A 90 6.80 -11.46 14.20
CA LEU A 90 7.77 -11.33 13.11
C LEU A 90 7.73 -12.56 12.19
N SER A 91 7.79 -13.76 12.76
CA SER A 91 7.71 -15.00 11.98
C SER A 91 6.40 -15.14 11.20
N LEU A 92 5.27 -14.71 11.78
CA LEU A 92 3.98 -14.74 11.10
C LEU A 92 3.90 -13.72 9.97
N PHE A 93 4.48 -12.53 10.14
CA PHE A 93 4.59 -11.53 9.08
C PHE A 93 5.51 -12.02 7.95
N ASP A 94 6.66 -12.62 8.27
CA ASP A 94 7.56 -13.21 7.26
C ASP A 94 6.82 -14.26 6.41
N GLN A 95 6.10 -15.18 7.07
CA GLN A 95 5.27 -16.18 6.39
C GLN A 95 4.19 -15.54 5.51
N ALA A 96 3.60 -14.43 5.95
CA ALA A 96 2.61 -13.70 5.18
C ALA A 96 3.23 -13.06 3.92
N MET A 97 4.43 -12.47 4.05
CA MET A 97 5.11 -11.81 2.94
C MET A 97 5.58 -12.79 1.85
N VAL A 98 5.97 -14.02 2.21
CA VAL A 98 6.35 -15.07 1.25
C VAL A 98 5.20 -15.48 0.32
N LEU A 99 3.93 -15.25 0.71
CA LEU A 99 2.78 -15.57 -0.15
C LEU A 99 2.68 -14.65 -1.38
N TRP A 100 3.34 -13.49 -1.37
CA TRP A 100 3.30 -12.53 -2.48
C TRP A 100 4.36 -12.90 -3.52
N GLN A 101 3.91 -13.46 -4.65
CA GLN A 101 4.79 -13.90 -5.75
C GLN A 101 4.84 -12.90 -6.92
N GLY A 102 4.44 -11.65 -6.70
CA GLY A 102 4.38 -10.61 -7.72
C GLY A 102 3.06 -9.85 -7.72
N GLU A 103 2.66 -9.35 -8.89
CA GLU A 103 1.42 -8.60 -9.06
C GLU A 103 0.19 -9.53 -8.92
N PRO A 104 -0.80 -9.20 -8.07
CA PRO A 104 -2.01 -10.00 -7.97
C PRO A 104 -2.79 -10.08 -9.28
N PHE A 105 -3.22 -11.29 -9.63
CA PHE A 105 -4.04 -11.56 -10.82
C PHE A 105 -3.37 -11.14 -12.15
N THR A 106 -2.06 -11.33 -12.29
CA THR A 106 -1.35 -11.09 -13.56
C THR A 106 -2.05 -11.78 -14.73
N GLY A 107 -2.19 -11.07 -15.84
CA GLY A 107 -2.87 -11.56 -17.04
C GLY A 107 -4.40 -11.46 -17.01
N LEU A 108 -4.98 -10.97 -15.90
CA LEU A 108 -6.40 -10.63 -15.81
C LEU A 108 -6.55 -9.12 -15.64
N ASP A 109 -7.31 -8.50 -16.54
CA ASP A 109 -7.55 -7.07 -16.52
C ASP A 109 -9.05 -6.78 -16.64
N THR A 110 -9.67 -6.52 -15.50
CA THR A 110 -11.05 -5.99 -15.43
C THR A 110 -11.06 -4.83 -14.44
N PRO A 111 -11.94 -3.82 -14.61
CA PRO A 111 -11.99 -2.67 -13.69
C PRO A 111 -12.15 -3.07 -12.23
N TRP A 112 -12.94 -4.12 -11.96
CA TRP A 112 -13.10 -4.67 -10.62
C TRP A 112 -11.80 -5.29 -10.08
N LEU A 113 -11.07 -6.07 -10.90
CA LEU A 113 -9.78 -6.64 -10.48
C LEU A 113 -8.71 -5.58 -10.28
N ALA A 114 -8.69 -4.50 -11.08
CA ALA A 114 -7.80 -3.38 -10.88
C ALA A 114 -8.03 -2.70 -9.51
N ALA A 115 -9.30 -2.48 -9.13
CA ALA A 115 -9.64 -1.96 -7.82
C ALA A 115 -9.25 -2.91 -6.67
N VAL A 116 -9.47 -4.22 -6.86
CA VAL A 116 -9.02 -5.25 -5.90
C VAL A 116 -7.51 -5.23 -5.75
N ARG A 117 -6.75 -5.19 -6.85
CA ARG A 117 -5.28 -5.15 -6.84
C ARG A 117 -4.76 -3.95 -6.05
N THR A 118 -5.33 -2.77 -6.26
CA THR A 118 -4.99 -1.56 -5.48
C THR A 118 -5.26 -1.75 -3.98
N GLY A 119 -6.39 -2.37 -3.62
CA GLY A 119 -6.69 -2.68 -2.22
C GLY A 119 -5.70 -3.67 -1.60
N LEU A 120 -5.36 -4.72 -2.36
CA LEU A 120 -4.38 -5.73 -1.95
C LEU A 120 -2.98 -5.14 -1.75
N GLU A 121 -2.55 -4.24 -2.62
CA GLU A 121 -1.26 -3.58 -2.48
C GLU A 121 -1.20 -2.71 -1.22
N ARG A 122 -2.29 -2.00 -0.90
CA ARG A 122 -2.40 -1.25 0.37
C ARG A 122 -2.35 -2.17 1.59
N GLU A 123 -3.02 -3.32 1.53
CA GLU A 123 -2.94 -4.34 2.60
C GLU A 123 -1.51 -4.88 2.77
N ARG A 124 -0.80 -5.12 1.66
CA ARG A 124 0.60 -5.55 1.65
C ARG A 124 1.52 -4.52 2.31
N ILE A 125 1.43 -3.26 1.89
CA ILE A 125 2.21 -2.16 2.45
C ILE A 125 1.92 -2.01 3.95
N ALA A 126 0.65 -2.05 4.36
CA ALA A 126 0.29 -1.95 5.78
C ALA A 126 0.89 -3.10 6.62
N ALA A 127 0.85 -4.34 6.12
CA ALA A 127 1.47 -5.49 6.79
C ALA A 127 3.00 -5.36 6.85
N GLN A 128 3.62 -4.82 5.79
CA GLN A 128 5.05 -4.56 5.74
C GLN A 128 5.48 -3.53 6.80
N LEU A 129 4.72 -2.44 6.97
CA LEU A 129 4.98 -1.43 8.00
C LEU A 129 4.83 -2.01 9.41
N ASP A 130 3.82 -2.84 9.63
CA ASP A 130 3.62 -3.52 10.92
C ASP A 130 4.78 -4.48 11.23
N ARG A 131 5.24 -5.24 10.23
CA ARG A 131 6.40 -6.12 10.33
C ARG A 131 7.67 -5.35 10.69
N VAL A 132 7.92 -4.21 10.04
CA VAL A 132 9.07 -3.34 10.33
C VAL A 132 9.05 -2.86 11.77
N ASP A 133 7.89 -2.44 12.29
CA ASP A 133 7.79 -2.02 13.70
C ASP A 133 8.13 -3.14 14.66
N VAL A 134 7.69 -4.37 14.38
CA VAL A 134 8.04 -5.55 15.17
C VAL A 134 9.54 -5.83 15.08
N ALA A 135 10.12 -5.83 13.89
CA ALA A 135 11.54 -6.08 13.68
C ALA A 135 12.42 -5.06 14.43
N LEU A 136 12.01 -3.78 14.43
CA LEU A 136 12.67 -2.72 15.20
C LEU A 136 12.61 -2.97 16.71
N ARG A 137 11.50 -3.49 17.25
CA ARG A 137 11.38 -3.86 18.67
C ARG A 137 12.22 -5.10 19.02
N CYS A 138 12.32 -6.05 18.10
CA CYS A 138 13.23 -7.21 18.21
C CYS A 138 14.72 -6.85 18.04
N GLY A 139 15.04 -5.59 17.72
CA GLY A 139 16.43 -5.16 17.56
C GLY A 139 17.05 -5.49 16.20
N GLN A 140 16.29 -5.94 15.20
CA GLN A 140 16.77 -6.27 13.86
C GLN A 140 16.96 -5.04 12.95
N HIS A 141 17.45 -3.94 13.51
CA HIS A 141 17.51 -2.64 12.83
C HIS A 141 18.41 -2.66 11.58
N THR A 142 19.53 -3.38 11.60
CA THR A 142 20.46 -3.44 10.45
C THR A 142 19.94 -4.35 9.33
N GLU A 143 19.27 -5.44 9.68
CA GLU A 143 18.78 -6.46 8.74
C GLU A 143 17.66 -5.90 7.85
N ILE A 144 16.80 -5.04 8.40
CA ILE A 144 15.65 -4.47 7.68
C ILE A 144 15.98 -3.21 6.87
N LEU A 145 17.19 -2.63 7.00
CA LEU A 145 17.54 -1.36 6.34
C LEU A 145 17.42 -1.40 4.81
N PRO A 146 17.87 -2.44 4.08
CA PRO A 146 17.74 -2.49 2.62
C PRO A 146 16.28 -2.51 2.18
N GLU A 147 15.43 -3.22 2.92
CA GLU A 147 14.00 -3.34 2.66
C GLU A 147 13.27 -2.01 2.94
N LEU A 148 13.58 -1.35 4.06
CA LEU A 148 13.07 -0.02 4.39
C LEU A 148 13.50 1.04 3.38
N PHE A 149 14.72 0.94 2.85
CA PHE A 149 15.20 1.85 1.79
C PHE A 149 14.36 1.69 0.52
N ALA A 150 14.13 0.46 0.07
CA ALA A 150 13.26 0.19 -1.09
C ALA A 150 11.83 0.68 -0.84
N LEU A 151 11.29 0.50 0.38
CA LEU A 151 9.97 0.99 0.74
C LEU A 151 9.90 2.53 0.76
N ALA A 152 10.95 3.20 1.24
CA ALA A 152 11.02 4.68 1.26
C ALA A 152 11.06 5.28 -0.15
N GLU A 153 11.71 4.60 -1.12
CA GLU A 153 11.70 5.04 -2.52
C GLU A 153 10.33 4.84 -3.18
N LEU A 154 9.59 3.80 -2.79
CA LEU A 154 8.24 3.53 -3.30
C LEU A 154 7.17 4.43 -2.66
N GLU A 155 7.30 4.67 -1.35
CA GLU A 155 6.32 5.37 -0.50
C GLU A 155 6.91 6.70 0.01
N ASP A 156 7.47 7.51 -0.89
CA ASP A 156 8.21 8.75 -0.57
C ASP A 156 7.38 9.75 0.28
N VAL A 157 6.05 9.65 0.24
CA VAL A 157 5.15 10.51 1.00
C VAL A 157 4.61 9.95 2.31
N ASN A 158 5.09 8.77 2.73
CA ASN A 158 4.58 8.09 3.91
C ASN A 158 5.40 8.43 5.15
N GLU A 159 4.82 9.24 6.05
CA GLU A 159 5.47 9.66 7.30
C GLU A 159 5.92 8.48 8.18
N ARG A 160 5.15 7.38 8.21
CA ARG A 160 5.51 6.19 8.99
C ARG A 160 6.74 5.51 8.42
N VAL A 161 6.86 5.41 7.10
CA VAL A 161 8.05 4.84 6.43
C VAL A 161 9.29 5.69 6.75
N ALA A 162 9.18 7.01 6.61
CA ALA A 162 10.26 7.93 6.93
C ALA A 162 10.71 7.81 8.40
N ALA A 163 9.76 7.78 9.34
CA ALA A 163 10.04 7.63 10.76
C ALA A 163 10.74 6.29 11.06
N GLN A 164 10.26 5.18 10.50
CA GLN A 164 10.86 3.85 10.66
C GLN A 164 12.27 3.79 10.07
N PHE A 165 12.50 4.39 8.90
CA PHE A 165 13.80 4.41 8.25
C PHE A 165 14.83 5.21 9.06
N MET A 166 14.45 6.41 9.51
CA MET A 166 15.30 7.23 10.38
C MET A 166 15.61 6.53 11.71
N LEU A 167 14.63 5.86 12.31
CA LEU A 167 14.82 5.11 13.55
C LEU A 167 15.76 3.90 13.35
N ALA A 168 15.61 3.17 12.25
CA ALA A 168 16.50 2.06 11.89
C ALA A 168 17.94 2.55 11.72
N LEU A 169 18.15 3.64 10.96
CA LEU A 169 19.47 4.24 10.74
C LEU A 169 20.10 4.71 12.06
N HIS A 170 19.34 5.38 12.92
CA HIS A 170 19.84 5.83 14.22
C HIS A 170 20.26 4.64 15.11
N ARG A 171 19.43 3.60 15.20
CA ARG A 171 19.74 2.39 15.99
C ARG A 171 20.92 1.59 15.42
N ALA A 172 21.16 1.67 14.11
CA ALA A 172 22.33 1.11 13.44
C ALA A 172 23.62 1.96 13.60
N GLY A 173 23.58 3.05 14.38
CA GLY A 173 24.73 3.96 14.57
C GLY A 173 24.96 4.92 13.40
N ARG A 174 24.06 4.96 12.41
CA ARG A 174 24.13 5.81 11.20
C ARG A 174 23.33 7.10 11.37
N THR A 175 23.49 7.78 12.50
CA THR A 175 22.71 8.98 12.85
C THR A 175 22.89 10.12 11.83
N THR A 176 24.07 10.27 11.23
CA THR A 176 24.31 11.26 10.17
C THR A 176 23.41 11.03 8.97
N ASP A 177 23.22 9.78 8.56
CA ASP A 177 22.37 9.40 7.44
C ASP A 177 20.88 9.62 7.78
N ALA A 178 20.48 9.33 9.02
CA ALA A 178 19.12 9.62 9.50
C ALA A 178 18.80 11.12 9.43
N LEU A 179 19.73 11.98 9.84
CA LEU A 179 19.59 13.43 9.77
C LEU A 179 19.60 13.95 8.32
N ALA A 180 20.41 13.37 7.44
CA ALA A 180 20.42 13.69 6.02
C ALA A 180 19.06 13.38 5.39
N HIS A 181 18.49 12.21 5.69
CA HIS A 181 17.17 11.81 5.20
C HIS A 181 16.06 12.75 5.71
N TYR A 182 16.07 13.11 7.00
CA TYR A 182 15.13 14.11 7.55
C TYR A 182 15.18 15.44 6.78
N ARG A 183 16.39 15.96 6.51
CA ARG A 183 16.57 17.23 5.79
C ARG A 183 16.05 17.15 4.36
N GLN A 184 16.31 16.04 3.67
CA GLN A 184 15.81 15.81 2.31
C GLN A 184 14.28 15.79 2.28
N LEU A 185 13.68 15.06 3.21
CA LEU A 185 12.23 14.97 3.34
C LEU A 185 11.62 16.35 3.66
N HIS A 186 12.16 17.05 4.65
CA HIS A 186 11.73 18.41 5.00
C HIS A 186 11.89 19.40 3.83
N ALA A 187 12.94 19.30 3.02
CA ALA A 187 13.12 20.15 1.84
C ALA A 187 12.07 19.88 0.75
N ARG A 188 11.58 18.65 0.61
CA ARG A 188 10.49 18.29 -0.30
C ARG A 188 9.13 18.84 0.16
N TYR A 189 8.90 18.90 1.47
CA TYR A 189 7.65 19.38 2.07
C TYR A 189 7.62 20.87 2.40
N ALA A 190 8.78 21.52 2.48
CA ALA A 190 8.83 22.95 2.64
C ALA A 190 8.08 23.57 1.45
N PRO A 191 7.02 24.38 1.67
CA PRO A 191 6.38 25.09 0.58
C PRO A 191 7.49 25.83 -0.14
N ALA A 192 7.54 25.72 -1.48
CA ALA A 192 8.44 26.51 -2.30
C ALA A 192 8.36 27.92 -1.74
N ARG A 193 9.44 28.42 -1.13
CA ARG A 193 9.47 29.77 -0.61
C ARG A 193 9.15 30.63 -1.80
N THR A 194 7.90 31.07 -1.92
CA THR A 194 7.48 32.08 -2.87
C THR A 194 8.41 33.22 -2.57
N GLY A 195 9.31 33.48 -3.52
CA GLY A 195 10.28 34.56 -3.45
C GLY A 195 9.55 35.88 -3.51
N GLY A 196 8.87 36.24 -2.44
CA GLY A 196 8.57 37.60 -2.08
C GLY A 196 9.60 38.00 -1.05
N CYS A 197 10.74 38.52 -1.48
CA CYS A 197 11.43 39.47 -0.61
C CYS A 197 10.42 40.62 -0.39
N PRO A 198 9.99 40.91 0.84
CA PRO A 198 9.41 42.22 1.09
C PRO A 198 10.52 43.24 0.77
N GLU A 199 10.26 44.08 -0.22
CA GLU A 199 11.05 45.26 -0.52
C GLU A 199 11.30 46.01 0.80
N PRO A 200 12.56 46.31 1.17
CA PRO A 200 12.82 46.97 2.43
C PRO A 200 12.19 48.36 2.39
N LEU A 201 11.31 48.62 3.36
CA LEU A 201 10.74 49.92 3.68
C LEU A 201 11.83 51.00 3.59
N SER A 202 11.76 51.85 2.57
CA SER A 202 12.53 53.08 2.50
C SER A 202 12.23 53.93 3.73
N ALA A 203 13.21 54.02 4.63
CA ALA A 203 13.21 54.98 5.74
C ALA A 203 13.41 56.41 5.18
N PRO A 204 12.92 57.43 5.88
CA PRO A 204 12.60 58.72 5.28
C PRO A 204 13.83 59.60 5.01
N ASP A 205 13.63 60.46 4.02
CA ASP A 205 14.51 61.47 3.47
C ASP A 205 15.23 62.30 4.55
N GLN A 206 16.55 62.13 4.67
CA GLN A 206 17.43 63.04 5.39
C GLN A 206 18.55 63.46 4.45
N ASN A 207 18.24 64.40 3.56
CA ASN A 207 19.26 65.23 2.95
C ASN A 207 18.92 66.70 3.14
N MET A 208 19.16 67.18 4.36
CA MET A 208 19.23 68.59 4.70
C MET A 208 20.69 69.01 4.59
N THR A 209 21.10 69.49 3.42
CA THR A 209 22.37 70.22 3.25
C THR A 209 22.13 71.73 3.42
N PRO A 210 22.94 72.43 4.24
CA PRO A 210 22.78 73.86 4.48
C PRO A 210 23.37 74.69 3.32
N HIS A 211 22.60 75.66 2.84
CA HIS A 211 23.08 76.69 1.92
C HIS A 211 23.99 77.70 2.65
N PRO A 212 25.20 78.00 2.14
CA PRO A 212 26.06 79.03 2.69
C PRO A 212 25.69 80.40 2.14
N TRP A 213 25.50 81.37 3.03
CA TRP A 213 25.48 82.80 2.69
C TRP A 213 26.91 83.25 2.42
N SER A 214 27.17 83.73 1.21
CA SER A 214 28.30 84.63 0.93
C SER A 214 27.71 85.97 0.53
N ASP A 215 27.73 86.90 1.48
CA ASP A 215 27.46 88.31 1.27
C ASP A 215 28.54 88.95 0.38
N GLN A 216 28.10 89.93 -0.38
CA GLN A 216 28.95 90.92 -1.01
C GLN A 216 29.51 91.88 0.06
N THR A 217 30.77 92.27 -0.18
CA THR A 217 31.58 93.35 0.45
C THR A 217 32.17 93.13 1.84
#